data_AF-A0A3A4WY28-F1
#
_entry.id   AF-A0A3A4WY28-F1
#
_cell.length_a   1.000
_cell.length_b   1.000
_cell.length_c   1.000
_cell.angle_alpha   90.00
_cell.angle_beta   90.00
_cell.angle_gamma   90.00
#
_symmetry.space_group_name_H-M   'P 1'
#
loop_
_entity.id
_entity.type
_entity.pdbx_description
1 polymer ?
#
loop_
_entity_poly.entity_id
_entity_poly.type
_entity_poly.pdbx_seq_one_letter_code
_entity_poly.pdbx_strand_id
1 'polypeptide(L)'
;MARIRQAVYSCFQGPHFGDRYGIAQAVFQTLKDPSIPVLASEFSQSAVILALPGGAAEAAKERLSEVFQVPSHQPIQTPIQTIRSDKRE
;
A
#
# COMPACT_ATOMS: atom_id res chain seq x y z
N MET A 1 -3.91 22.85 21.24
CA MET A 1 -2.93 22.12 20.38
C MET A 1 -2.92 20.66 20.79
N ALA A 2 -3.15 19.73 19.87
CA ALA A 2 -3.04 18.29 20.15
C ALA A 2 -1.57 17.90 20.31
N ARG A 3 -1.21 17.26 21.43
CA ARG A 3 0.14 16.76 21.69
C ARG A 3 0.26 15.38 21.06
N ILE A 4 1.09 15.24 20.02
CA ILE A 4 1.38 13.95 19.39
C ILE A 4 2.19 13.12 20.39
N ARG A 5 1.61 12.02 20.88
CA ARG A 5 2.27 11.14 21.87
C ARG A 5 2.99 9.95 21.23
N GLN A 6 2.60 9.59 20.01
CA GLN A 6 3.18 8.48 19.24
C GLN A 6 2.94 8.75 17.76
N ALA A 7 3.95 8.48 16.94
CA ALA A 7 3.85 8.49 15.49
C ALA A 7 4.12 7.07 14.96
N VAL A 8 3.42 6.70 13.89
CA VAL A 8 3.63 5.45 13.15
C VAL A 8 3.98 5.79 11.72
N TYR A 9 4.79 4.94 11.09
CA TYR A 9 5.18 5.11 9.70
C TYR A 9 4.43 4.12 8.83
N SER A 10 3.83 4.62 7.75
CA SER A 10 3.30 3.78 6.67
C SER A 10 4.15 4.01 5.42
N CYS A 11 4.52 2.91 4.75
CA CYS A 11 5.34 2.95 3.55
C CYS A 11 4.68 2.07 2.48
N PHE A 12 4.58 2.59 1.27
CA PHE A 12 4.21 1.80 0.10
C PHE A 12 5.13 2.13 -1.07
N GLN A 13 5.40 1.11 -1.88
CA GLN A 13 6.42 1.14 -2.92
C GLN A 13 5.79 0.93 -4.30
N GLY A 14 6.37 1.58 -5.29
CA GLY A 14 5.99 1.45 -6.69
C GLY A 14 7.20 1.77 -7.58
N PRO A 15 7.54 0.92 -8.57
CA PRO A 15 8.80 1.05 -9.33
C PRO A 15 8.92 2.34 -10.16
N HIS A 16 7.82 3.09 -10.33
CA HIS A 16 7.74 4.27 -11.19
C HIS A 16 7.04 5.46 -10.53
N PHE A 17 7.08 5.58 -9.19
CA PHE A 17 6.43 6.73 -8.53
C PHE A 17 7.09 8.06 -8.87
N GLY A 18 8.41 8.09 -9.03
CA GLY A 18 9.16 9.28 -9.45
C GLY A 18 8.81 9.73 -10.87
N ASP A 19 8.35 8.82 -11.73
CA ASP A 19 8.01 9.11 -13.13
C ASP A 19 6.55 9.59 -13.28
N ARG A 20 5.74 9.48 -12.22
CA ARG A 20 4.32 9.79 -12.24
C ARG A 20 4.06 11.10 -11.50
N TYR A 21 3.65 12.11 -12.24
CA TYR A 21 3.12 13.32 -11.64
C TYR A 21 1.84 13.02 -10.85
N GLY A 22 1.61 13.78 -9.77
CA GLY A 22 0.38 13.71 -9.00
C GLY A 22 0.34 12.63 -7.91
N ILE A 23 1.40 11.84 -7.69
CA ILE A 23 1.45 10.85 -6.58
C ILE A 23 1.22 11.53 -5.22
N ALA A 24 1.95 12.62 -4.94
CA ALA A 24 1.75 13.37 -3.71
C ALA A 24 0.32 13.93 -3.60
N GLN A 25 -0.21 14.49 -4.69
CA GLN A 25 -1.58 15.00 -4.72
C GLN A 25 -2.61 13.90 -4.42
N ALA A 26 -2.47 12.73 -5.06
CA ALA A 26 -3.35 11.60 -4.83
C ALA A 26 -3.32 11.17 -3.35
N VAL A 27 -2.12 11.03 -2.77
CA VAL A 27 -1.96 10.69 -1.34
C VAL A 27 -2.67 11.68 -0.42
N PHE A 28 -2.43 12.98 -0.60
CA PHE A 28 -3.05 14.00 0.25
C PHE A 28 -4.56 14.14 0.03
N GLN A 29 -5.05 13.88 -1.18
CA GLN A 29 -6.49 13.86 -1.46
C GLN A 29 -7.17 12.65 -0.82
N THR A 30 -6.55 11.47 -0.89
CA THR A 30 -7.04 10.25 -0.25
C THR A 30 -7.07 10.36 1.27
N LEU A 31 -6.07 11.03 1.87
CA LEU A 31 -5.95 11.22 3.32
C LEU A 31 -6.46 12.58 3.80
N LYS A 32 -7.33 13.24 3.02
CA LYS A 32 -7.89 14.55 3.37
C LYS A 32 -8.87 14.49 4.57
N ASP A 33 -9.29 13.28 4.97
CA ASP A 33 -10.16 13.06 6.11
C ASP A 33 -9.49 13.56 7.42
N PRO A 34 -10.19 14.35 8.25
CA PRO A 34 -9.65 14.85 9.53
C PRO A 34 -9.17 13.76 10.49
N SER A 35 -9.63 12.51 10.32
CA SER A 35 -9.26 11.38 11.17
C SER A 35 -7.86 10.82 10.89
N ILE A 36 -7.24 11.12 9.74
CA ILE A 36 -5.89 10.64 9.36
C ILE A 36 -5.00 11.83 8.96
N PRO A 37 -4.66 12.74 9.91
CA PRO A 37 -3.79 13.86 9.58
C PRO A 37 -2.38 13.36 9.25
N VAL A 38 -1.87 13.71 8.08
CA VAL A 38 -0.47 13.45 7.70
C VAL A 38 0.44 14.40 8.49
N LEU A 39 1.31 13.84 9.34
CA LEU A 39 2.22 14.61 10.20
C LEU A 39 3.48 15.04 9.45
N ALA A 40 3.98 14.13 8.61
CA ALA A 40 5.11 14.36 7.71
C ALA A 40 5.03 13.36 6.54
N SER A 41 5.69 13.68 5.44
CA SER A 41 5.73 12.85 4.25
C SER A 41 7.07 12.96 3.53
N GLU A 42 7.55 11.86 3.00
CA GLU A 42 8.68 11.80 2.09
C GLU A 42 8.26 11.04 0.81
N PHE A 43 8.69 11.58 -0.33
CA PHE A 43 8.46 10.99 -1.64
C PHE A 43 9.81 10.78 -2.31
N SER A 44 10.16 9.53 -2.53
CA SER A 44 11.35 9.12 -3.28
C SER A 44 10.96 8.64 -4.68
N GLN A 45 11.94 8.24 -5.50
CA GLN A 45 11.65 7.70 -6.83
C GLN A 45 10.77 6.45 -6.82
N SER A 46 10.82 5.64 -5.75
CA SER A 46 10.14 4.34 -5.73
C SER A 46 9.29 4.10 -4.48
N ALA A 47 9.20 5.07 -3.57
CA ALA A 47 8.48 4.90 -2.32
C ALA A 47 7.84 6.21 -1.83
N VAL A 48 6.71 6.04 -1.15
CA VAL A 48 6.05 7.07 -0.34
C VAL A 48 6.11 6.65 1.11
N ILE A 49 6.59 7.54 1.98
CA ILE A 49 6.71 7.31 3.42
C ILE A 49 5.89 8.38 4.13
N LEU A 50 4.98 7.97 5.00
CA LEU A 50 4.08 8.85 5.74
C LEU A 50 4.25 8.65 7.24
N ALA A 51 4.42 9.76 7.97
CA ALA A 51 4.30 9.78 9.42
C ALA A 51 2.85 10.14 9.80
N LEU A 52 2.21 9.29 10.59
CA LEU A 52 0.81 9.39 10.98
C LEU A 52 0.65 9.31 12.51
N PRO A 53 -0.46 9.79 13.10
CA PRO A 53 -0.76 9.57 14.50
C PRO A 53 -0.79 8.08 14.85
N GLY A 54 -0.41 7.74 16.08
CA GLY A 54 -0.53 6.38 16.59
C GLY A 54 -1.94 5.80 16.37
N GLY A 55 -1.98 4.56 15.85
CA GLY A 55 -3.23 3.86 15.53
C GLY A 55 -3.84 4.16 14.15
N ALA A 56 -3.32 5.14 13.40
CA ALA A 56 -3.88 5.52 12.10
C ALA A 56 -3.33 4.71 10.90
N ALA A 57 -2.36 3.82 11.11
CA ALA A 57 -1.68 3.11 10.01
C ALA A 57 -2.61 2.22 9.19
N GLU A 58 -3.46 1.40 9.84
CA GLU A 58 -4.37 0.49 9.13
C GLU A 58 -5.45 1.25 8.36
N ALA A 59 -6.04 2.29 8.96
CA ALA A 59 -7.01 3.14 8.28
C ALA A 59 -6.38 3.84 7.06
N ALA A 60 -5.14 4.34 7.19
CA ALA A 60 -4.43 4.95 6.07
C ALA A 60 -4.14 3.93 4.96
N LYS A 61 -3.73 2.71 5.31
CA LYS A 61 -3.50 1.62 4.35
C LYS A 61 -4.76 1.26 3.59
N GLU A 62 -5.89 1.11 4.27
CA GLU A 62 -7.19 0.81 3.64
C GLU A 62 -7.54 1.88 2.61
N ARG A 63 -7.52 3.16 3.02
CA ARG A 63 -7.80 4.29 2.12
C ARG A 63 -6.85 4.38 0.93
N LEU A 64 -5.55 4.23 1.18
CA LEU A 64 -4.56 4.26 0.11
C LEU A 64 -4.74 3.09 -0.88
N SER A 65 -5.22 1.93 -0.41
CA SER A 65 -5.46 0.76 -1.27
C SER A 65 -6.68 0.94 -2.19
N GLU A 66 -7.58 1.89 -1.92
CA GLU A 66 -8.67 2.26 -2.82
C GLU A 66 -8.16 2.98 -4.09
N VAL A 67 -7.03 3.68 -3.98
CA VAL A 67 -6.46 4.52 -5.06
C VAL A 67 -5.21 3.90 -5.68
N PHE A 68 -4.35 3.30 -4.85
CA PHE A 68 -3.13 2.63 -5.28
C PHE A 68 -3.35 1.13 -5.32
N GLN A 69 -3.43 0.56 -6.52
CA GLN A 69 -3.49 -0.89 -6.68
C GLN A 69 -2.16 -1.53 -6.25
N VAL A 70 -2.22 -2.33 -5.19
CA VAL A 70 -1.13 -3.20 -4.78
C VAL A 70 -1.37 -4.57 -5.41
N PRO A 71 -0.40 -5.16 -6.13
CA PRO A 71 -0.52 -6.52 -6.62
C PRO A 71 -0.79 -7.46 -5.45
N SER A 72 -2.01 -7.99 -5.35
CA SER A 72 -2.31 -9.07 -4.44
C SER A 72 -1.71 -10.34 -5.02
N HIS A 73 -0.82 -11.01 -4.29
CA HIS A 73 -0.43 -12.37 -4.64
C HIS A 73 -1.67 -13.26 -4.52
N GLN A 74 -2.39 -13.46 -5.62
CA GLN A 74 -3.32 -14.57 -5.69
C GLN A 74 -2.46 -15.84 -5.72
N PRO A 75 -2.61 -16.76 -4.75
CA PRO A 75 -1.91 -18.03 -4.83
C PRO A 75 -2.32 -18.70 -6.13
N ILE A 76 -1.33 -19.00 -6.97
CA ILE A 76 -1.55 -19.71 -8.23
C ILE A 76 -2.14 -21.07 -7.85
N GLN A 77 -3.43 -21.28 -8.10
CA GLN A 77 -4.03 -22.60 -8.06
C GLN A 77 -3.58 -23.33 -9.34
N THR A 78 -2.39 -23.90 -9.32
CA THR A 78 -1.95 -24.79 -10.40
C THR A 78 -2.85 -26.03 -10.36
N PRO A 79 -3.60 -26.37 -11.43
CA PRO A 79 -4.30 -27.63 -11.49
C PRO A 79 -3.24 -28.74 -11.43
N ILE A 80 -3.32 -29.61 -10.41
CA ILE A 80 -2.54 -30.85 -10.39
C ILE A 80 -3.04 -31.68 -11.56
N GLN A 81 -2.31 -31.66 -12.67
CA GLN A 81 -2.52 -32.65 -13.72
C GLN A 81 -2.02 -33.98 -13.18
N THR A 82 -2.96 -34.80 -12.70
CA THR A 82 -2.71 -36.21 -12.39
C THR A 82 -2.18 -36.87 -13.64
N ILE A 83 -0.87 -37.14 -13.67
CA ILE A 83 -0.26 -38.03 -14.65
C ILE A 83 -0.90 -39.39 -14.44
N ARG A 84 -1.88 -39.77 -15.29
CA ARG A 84 -2.34 -41.14 -15.38
C ARG A 84 -1.18 -41.94 -15.96
N SER A 85 -0.51 -42.71 -15.12
CA SER A 85 0.41 -43.75 -15.56
C SER A 85 -0.38 -44.73 -16.42
N ASP A 86 -0.17 -44.64 -17.73
CA ASP A 86 -0.56 -45.63 -18.71
C ASP A 86 0.14 -46.94 -18.37
N LYS A 87 -0.60 -47.87 -17.76
CA LYS A 87 -0.21 -49.28 -17.66
C LYS A 87 -0.35 -49.85 -19.06
N ARG A 88 0.75 -49.83 -19.82
CA ARG A 88 0.86 -50.69 -21.01
C ARG A 88 1.06 -52.14 -20.56
N GLU A 89 0.22 -52.98 -21.14
CA GLU A 89 0.20 -54.44 -21.12
C GLU A 89 1.55 -55.08 -21.44
#